data_AF-A0A346D8W8-F1
#
_entry.id   AF-A0A346D8W8-F1
#
_cell.length_a   1.000
_cell.length_b   1.000
_cell.length_c   1.000
_cell.angle_alpha   90.00
_cell.angle_beta   90.00
_cell.angle_gamma   90.00
#
_symmetry.space_group_name_H-M   'P 1'
#
loop_
_entity.id
_entity.type
_entity.pdbx_description
1 polymer ?
#
loop_
_entity_poly.entity_id
_entity_poly.type
_entity_poly.pdbx_seq_one_letter_code
_entity_poly.pdbx_strand_id
1 'polypeptide(L)' 'MNLEIIEEAAFVMNEAKHRFTGSQKEFVVQFAFKTANKDLTSKLIEELRQSENETQSAQIIQNYSAMIQEKPNWVAPC' A
#
# COMPACT_ATOMS: atom_id res chain seq x y z
N MET A 1 10.80 2.54 -15.56
CA MET A 1 9.68 1.65 -15.18
C MET A 1 10.04 1.06 -13.84
N ASN A 2 9.24 1.31 -12.80
CA ASN A 2 9.62 1.10 -11.39
C ASN A 2 9.33 -0.33 -10.91
N LEU A 3 9.56 -1.33 -11.76
CA LEU A 3 9.24 -2.73 -11.45
C LEU A 3 10.00 -3.25 -10.23
N GLU A 4 11.28 -2.89 -10.08
CA GLU A 4 12.10 -3.31 -8.94
C GLU A 4 11.50 -2.90 -7.59
N ILE A 5 10.92 -1.70 -7.51
CA ILE A 5 10.31 -1.19 -6.27
C ILE A 5 9.03 -1.96 -5.94
N ILE A 6 8.29 -2.39 -6.97
CA ILE A 6 7.04 -3.14 -6.83
C ILE A 6 7.33 -4.59 -6.43
N GLU A 7 8.32 -5.22 -7.08
CA GLU A 7 8.76 -6.57 -6.73
C GLU A 7 9.31 -6.64 -5.31
N GLU A 8 10.10 -5.64 -4.90
CA GLU A 8 10.61 -5.57 -3.53
C GLU A 8 9.49 -5.37 -2.51
N ALA A 9 8.53 -4.47 -2.80
CA ALA A 9 7.35 -4.28 -1.94
C ALA A 9 6.50 -5.57 -1.82
N ALA A 10 6.27 -6.25 -2.94
CA ALA A 10 5.55 -7.52 -2.98
C ALA A 10 6.29 -8.62 -2.20
N PHE A 11 7.62 -8.67 -2.33
CA PHE A 11 8.46 -9.59 -1.59
C PHE A 11 8.42 -9.31 -0.08
N VAL A 12 8.57 -8.05 0.35
CA VAL A 12 8.51 -7.65 1.76
C VAL A 12 7.14 -7.97 2.37
N MET A 13 6.04 -7.75 1.63
CA MET A 13 4.70 -8.14 2.09
C MET A 13 4.44 -9.65 2.11
N ASN A 14 5.20 -10.42 1.33
CA ASN A 14 5.13 -11.87 1.33
C ASN A 14 6.02 -12.50 2.42
N GLU A 15 7.15 -11.87 2.73
CA GLU A 15 8.08 -12.28 3.79
C GLU A 15 7.62 -11.82 5.18
N ALA A 16 6.92 -10.69 5.25
CA ALA A 16 6.32 -10.21 6.48
C ALA A 16 5.35 -11.26 7.04
N LYS A 17 5.66 -11.76 8.24
CA LYS A 17 4.82 -12.72 9.01
C LYS A 17 3.42 -12.20 9.36
N HIS A 18 3.09 -10.97 8.99
CA HIS A 18 1.81 -10.34 9.22
C HIS A 18 0.83 -10.76 8.12
N ARG A 19 -0.39 -11.14 8.50
CA ARG A 19 -1.40 -11.65 7.57
C ARG A 19 -2.09 -10.49 6.85
N PHE A 20 -1.39 -9.91 5.89
CA PHE A 20 -2.00 -8.90 5.00
C PHE A 20 -3.12 -9.52 4.17
N THR A 21 -4.25 -8.83 4.09
CA THR A 21 -5.35 -9.20 3.20
C THR A 21 -4.99 -8.90 1.74
N GLY A 22 -5.68 -9.56 0.80
CA GLY A 22 -5.44 -9.34 -0.63
C GLY A 22 -5.55 -7.86 -1.04
N SER A 23 -6.53 -7.15 -0.49
CA SER A 23 -6.74 -5.73 -0.72
C SER A 23 -5.59 -4.84 -0.21
N GLN A 24 -4.96 -5.21 0.92
CA GLN A 24 -3.78 -4.49 1.42
C GLN A 24 -2.58 -4.67 0.49
N LYS A 25 -2.31 -5.90 0.06
CA LYS A 25 -1.21 -6.19 -0.86
C LYS A 25 -1.37 -5.45 -2.18
N GLU A 26 -2.59 -5.48 -2.74
CA GLU A 26 -2.91 -4.78 -3.98
C GLU A 26 -2.76 -3.27 -3.83
N PHE A 27 -3.19 -2.70 -2.71
CA PHE A 27 -3.03 -1.27 -2.43
C PHE A 27 -1.56 -0.85 -2.36
N VAL A 28 -0.72 -1.58 -1.61
CA VAL A 28 0.70 -1.23 -1.50
C VAL A 28 1.42 -1.36 -2.86
N VAL A 29 1.09 -2.38 -3.66
CA VAL A 29 1.62 -2.51 -5.03
C VAL A 29 1.21 -1.32 -5.90
N GLN A 30 -0.07 -0.92 -5.86
CA GLN A 30 -0.58 0.25 -6.56
C GLN A 30 0.08 1.55 -6.06
N PHE A 31 0.28 1.67 -4.76
CA PHE A 31 0.93 2.82 -4.13
C PHE A 31 2.40 2.92 -4.53
N ALA A 32 3.15 1.81 -4.52
CA ALA A 32 4.52 1.72 -4.98
C ALA A 32 4.63 2.11 -6.47
N PHE A 33 3.69 1.62 -7.29
CA PHE A 33 3.62 1.96 -8.71
C PHE A 33 3.36 3.46 -8.93
N LYS A 34 2.40 4.04 -8.19
CA LYS A 34 2.02 5.45 -8.34
C LYS A 34 3.06 6.43 -7.81
N THR A 35 3.60 6.15 -6.62
CA THR A 35 4.57 7.05 -5.97
C THR A 35 5.97 6.89 -6.52
N ALA A 36 6.29 5.71 -7.08
CA ALA A 36 7.65 5.32 -7.44
C ALA A 36 8.64 5.46 -6.26
N ASN A 37 8.13 5.47 -5.02
CA ASN A 37 8.89 5.91 -3.86
C ASN A 37 9.03 4.75 -2.87
N LYS A 38 10.23 4.16 -2.86
CA LYS A 38 10.59 3.03 -2.00
C LYS A 38 10.47 3.38 -0.51
N ASP A 39 10.80 4.63 -0.14
CA ASP A 39 10.77 5.07 1.25
C ASP A 39 9.32 5.14 1.77
N LEU A 40 8.43 5.77 1.00
CA LEU A 40 7.00 5.82 1.32
C LEU A 40 6.34 4.44 1.31
N THR A 41 6.74 3.57 0.37
CA THR A 41 6.20 2.21 0.26
C THR A 41 6.64 1.34 1.44
N SER A 42 7.90 1.42 1.85
CA SER A 42 8.41 0.70 3.01
C SER A 42 7.73 1.17 4.29
N LYS A 43 7.54 2.49 4.44
CA LYS A 43 6.84 3.09 5.57
C LYS A 43 5.38 2.64 5.64
N LEU A 44 4.68 2.61 4.51
CA LEU A 44 3.30 2.10 4.42
C LEU A 44 3.22 0.64 4.89
N ILE A 45 4.13 -0.23 4.43
CA ILE A 45 4.16 -1.65 4.83
C ILE A 45 4.42 -1.79 6.33
N GLU A 46 5.34 -0.99 6.88
CA GLU A 46 5.68 -1.04 8.30
C GLU A 46 4.52 -0.57 9.19
N GLU A 47 3.83 0.51 8.82
CA GLU A 47 2.63 1.00 9.50
C GLU A 47 1.50 -0.04 9.44
N LEU A 48 1.27 -0.65 8.28
CA LEU A 48 0.28 -1.73 8.14
C LEU A 48 0.68 -2.96 8.96
N ARG A 49 1.97 -3.26 9.10
CA ARG A 49 2.47 -4.35 9.95
C ARG A 49 2.26 -4.07 11.43
N GLN A 50 2.39 -2.81 11.85
CA GLN A 50 2.16 -2.37 13.22
C GLN A 50 0.67 -2.22 13.57
N SER A 51 -0.21 -2.15 12.55
CA SER A 51 -1.64 -2.12 12.78
C SER A 51 -2.15 -3.45 13.33
N GLU A 52 -2.73 -3.42 14.53
CA GLU A 52 -3.32 -4.59 15.18
C GLU A 52 -4.80 -4.80 14.81
N ASN A 53 -5.44 -3.76 14.26
CA ASN A 53 -6.88 -3.74 13.95
C ASN A 53 -7.15 -3.34 12.50
N GLU A 54 -8.22 -3.91 11.92
CA GLU A 54 -8.67 -3.57 10.56
C GLU A 54 -9.03 -2.09 10.41
N THR A 55 -9.52 -1.44 11.46
CA THR A 55 -9.80 0.00 11.46
C THR A 55 -8.52 0.82 11.33
N GLN A 56 -7.44 0.42 12.00
CA GLN A 56 -6.16 1.13 11.92
C GLN A 56 -5.51 0.93 10.56
N SER A 57 -5.50 -0.30 10.04
CA SER A 57 -4.99 -0.57 8.71
C SER A 57 -5.79 0.17 7.62
N ALA A 58 -7.12 0.24 7.75
CA ALA A 58 -7.97 1.02 6.85
C ALA A 58 -7.67 2.53 6.92
N GLN A 59 -7.46 3.09 8.12
CA GLN A 59 -7.07 4.50 8.27
C GLN A 59 -5.71 4.80 7.66
N ILE A 60 -4.74 3.89 7.82
CA ILE A 60 -3.41 4.02 7.21
C ILE A 60 -3.57 4.03 5.69
N ILE A 61 -4.25 3.04 5.11
CA ILE A 61 -4.52 2.97 3.66
C ILE A 61 -5.21 4.24 3.19
N GLN A 62 -6.22 4.74 3.92
CA GLN A 62 -6.95 5.94 3.55
C GLN A 62 -6.07 7.19 3.60
N ASN A 63 -5.18 7.31 4.58
CA ASN A 63 -4.27 8.45 4.71
C ASN A 63 -3.23 8.48 3.58
N TYR A 64 -2.61 7.34 3.31
CA TYR A 64 -1.69 7.19 2.18
C TYR A 64 -2.44 7.33 0.85
N SER A 65 -3.65 6.80 0.74
CA SER A 65 -4.52 6.98 -0.43
C SER A 65 -4.81 8.46 -0.64
N ALA A 66 -5.21 9.22 0.39
CA ALA A 66 -5.44 10.66 0.28
C ALA A 66 -4.19 11.41 -0.22
N MET A 67 -2.99 10.97 0.20
CA MET A 67 -1.72 11.54 -0.24
C MET A 67 -1.42 11.29 -1.74
N ILE A 68 -1.86 10.16 -2.31
CA ILE A 68 -1.80 9.88 -3.76
C ILE A 68 -3.09 10.22 -4.52
N GLN A 69 -4.16 10.60 -3.82
CA GLN A 69 -5.51 10.89 -4.35
C GLN A 69 -5.76 12.39 -4.50
N GLU A 70 -4.71 13.17 -4.82
CA GLU A 70 -4.90 14.21 -5.84
C GLU A 70 -5.21 13.51 -7.20
N LYS A 71 -6.41 12.91 -7.22
CA LYS A 71 -7.15 12.04 -8.15
C LYS A 71 -6.37 11.17 -9.16
N PRO A 72 -6.89 9.94 -9.35
CA PRO A 72 -7.50 9.73 -10.67
C PRO A 72 -8.88 9.01 -10.64
N ASN A 73 -9.71 9.37 -11.62
CA ASN A 73 -11.13 9.04 -11.85
C ASN A 73 -11.44 7.54 -12.15
N TRP A 74 -10.90 6.55 -11.44
CA TRP A 74 -11.10 5.14 -11.83
C TRP A 74 -12.20 4.41 -11.07
N VAL A 75 -12.63 4.93 -9.93
CA VAL A 75 -13.82 4.41 -9.26
C VAL A 75 -15.00 5.17 -9.84
N ALA A 76 -15.48 4.72 -11.00
CA ALA A 76 -16.81 5.08 -11.46
C ALA A 76 -17.80 4.50 -10.44
N PRO A 77 -18.64 5.31 -9.76
CA PRO A 77 -19.83 4.77 -9.14
C PRO A 77 -20.74 4.26 -10.26
N CYS A 78 -21.19 3.02 -10.11
CA CYS A 78 -22.10 2.31 -11.00
C CYS A 78 -23.36 3.10 -11.34
#